data_AF-A0A399PD49-F1
#
_entry.id   AF-A0A399PD49-F1
#
_cell.length_a   1.000
_cell.length_b   1.000
_cell.length_c   1.000
_cell.angle_alpha   90.00
_cell.angle_beta   90.00
_cell.angle_gamma   90.00
#
_symmetry.space_group_name_H-M   'P 1'
#
loop_
_entity.id
_entity.type
_entity.pdbx_description
1 polymer ?
#
loop_
_entity_poly.entity_id
_entity_poly.type
_entity_poly.pdbx_seq_one_letter_code
_entity_poly.pdbx_strand_id
1 'polypeptide(L)' 'WAFADGLFRLELGHRVANPASCRVATRAGFAAEGIERAKLRYGDERFDVETHARLATDPPPAVVPLPGSVGA' A
#
# COMPACT_ATOMS: atom_id res chain seq x y z
N TRP A 1 -6.90 9.90 11.53
CA TRP A 1 -6.94 8.99 10.37
C TRP A 1 -6.04 7.80 10.65
N ALA A 2 -6.63 6.60 10.62
CA ALA A 2 -6.05 5.26 10.80
C ALA A 2 -5.05 5.10 11.97
N PHE A 3 -3.80 5.56 11.82
CA PHE A 3 -2.79 5.51 12.88
C PHE A 3 -3.16 6.39 14.08
N ALA A 4 -3.74 7.57 13.84
CA ALA A 4 -4.29 8.40 14.93
C ALA A 4 -5.51 7.75 15.62
N ASP A 5 -6.13 6.78 14.96
CA ASP A 5 -7.29 6.03 15.47
C ASP A 5 -6.85 4.71 16.15
N GLY A 6 -5.54 4.53 16.37
CA GLY A 6 -4.96 3.41 17.13
C GLY A 6 -4.61 2.17 16.31
N LEU A 7 -4.74 2.20 14.97
CA LEU A 7 -4.27 1.09 14.14
C LEU A 7 -2.74 1.03 14.18
N PHE A 8 -2.16 -0.16 14.35
CA PHE A 8 -0.70 -0.33 14.29
C PHE A 8 -0.20 -0.52 12.85
N ARG A 9 -1.04 -1.08 11.98
CA ARG A 9 -0.62 -1.54 10.65
C ARG A 9 -1.73 -1.36 9.63
N LEU A 10 -1.34 -0.89 8.46
CA LEU A 10 -2.17 -0.85 7.27
C LEU A 10 -1.52 -1.73 6.22
N GLU A 11 -2.34 -2.56 5.58
CA GLU A 11 -1.90 -3.46 4.53
C GLU A 11 -2.66 -3.16 3.24
N LEU A 12 -1.99 -3.35 2.11
CA LEU A 12 -2.60 -3.36 0.80
C LEU A 12 -1.96 -4.42 -0.06
N GLY A 13 -2.67 -4.85 -1.09
CA GLY A 13 -2.11 -5.69 -2.14
C GLY A 13 -2.57 -5.23 -3.50
N HIS A 14 -1.72 -5.38 -4.50
CA HIS A 14 -2.09 -5.16 -5.90
C HIS A 14 -1.58 -6.30 -6.77
N ARG A 15 -2.19 -6.47 -7.95
CA ARG A 15 -1.63 -7.39 -8.97
C ARG A 15 -0.19 -7.01 -9.26
N VAL A 16 0.70 -7.99 -9.34
CA VAL A 16 2.11 -7.78 -9.72
C VAL A 16 2.21 -7.05 -11.07
N ALA A 17 1.31 -7.38 -12.01
CA ALA A 17 1.24 -6.74 -13.33
C ALA A 17 0.65 -5.31 -13.34
N ASN A 18 0.51 -4.65 -12.18
CA ASN A 18 0.04 -3.27 -12.08
C ASN A 18 1.13 -2.33 -11.49
N PRO A 19 2.10 -1.89 -12.31
CA PRO A 19 3.21 -1.05 -11.83
C PRO A 19 2.76 0.34 -11.37
N ALA A 20 1.58 0.82 -11.80
CA ALA A 20 1.04 2.09 -11.34
C ALA A 20 0.63 2.02 -9.86
N SER A 21 -0.01 0.93 -9.43
CA SER A 21 -0.35 0.70 -8.02
C SER A 21 0.90 0.54 -7.16
N CYS A 22 1.91 -0.19 -7.62
CA CYS A 22 3.19 -0.33 -6.91
C CYS A 22 3.81 1.03 -6.60
N ARG A 23 3.92 1.89 -7.63
CA ARG A 23 4.44 3.26 -7.47
C ARG A 23 3.67 4.09 -6.44
N VAL A 24 2.34 3.98 -6.42
CA VAL A 24 1.51 4.71 -5.45
C VAL A 24 1.71 4.15 -4.04
N ALA A 25 1.71 2.82 -3.87
CA ALA A 25 1.95 2.16 -2.59
C ALA A 25 3.30 2.59 -1.98
N THR A 26 4.37 2.50 -2.77
CA THR A 26 5.71 2.91 -2.32
C THR A 26 5.77 4.39 -1.97
N ARG A 27 5.20 5.29 -2.79
CA ARG A 27 5.20 6.73 -2.49
C ARG A 27 4.33 7.08 -1.28
N ALA A 28 3.32 6.29 -0.97
CA ALA A 28 2.50 6.44 0.23
C ALA A 28 3.17 5.88 1.50
N GLY A 29 4.38 5.30 1.38
CA GLY A 29 5.15 4.77 2.50
C GLY A 29 4.86 3.32 2.86
N PHE A 30 4.23 2.55 1.96
CA PHE A 30 4.01 1.12 2.17
C PHE A 30 5.20 0.32 1.60
N ALA A 31 5.94 -0.35 2.48
CA ALA A 31 7.05 -1.22 2.12
C ALA A 31 6.54 -2.54 1.52
N ALA A 32 7.21 -3.05 0.49
CA ALA A 32 6.89 -4.36 -0.10
C ALA A 32 7.32 -5.48 0.85
N GLU A 33 6.47 -6.49 1.04
CA GLU A 33 6.71 -7.57 2.00
C GLU A 33 6.61 -8.98 1.40
N GLY A 34 6.03 -9.12 0.20
CA GLY A 34 6.01 -10.42 -0.46
C GLY A 34 5.09 -10.50 -1.67
N ILE A 35 5.07 -11.68 -2.27
CA ILE A 35 4.17 -12.03 -3.38
C ILE A 35 3.34 -13.25 -2.97
N GLU A 36 2.03 -13.08 -2.96
CA GLU A 36 1.07 -14.17 -2.79
C GLU A 36 0.67 -14.71 -4.16
N ARG A 37 1.16 -15.91 -4.48
CA ARG A 37 0.91 -16.55 -5.78
C ARG A 37 -0.57 -16.89 -5.96
N ALA A 38 -1.11 -16.55 -7.12
CA ALA A 38 -2.46 -16.89 -7.56
C ALA A 38 -3.59 -16.49 -6.58
N LYS A 39 -3.38 -15.46 -5.75
CA LYS A 39 -4.32 -14.99 -4.71
C LYS A 39 -5.60 -14.39 -5.29
N LEU A 40 -5.45 -13.54 -6.31
CA LEU A 40 -6.57 -12.80 -6.88
C LEU A 40 -7.16 -13.55 -8.07
N ARG A 41 -8.50 -13.57 -8.18
CA ARG A 41 -9.19 -14.21 -9.31
C ARG A 41 -10.12 -13.21 -10.00
N TYR A 42 -9.96 -13.06 -11.31
CA TYR A 42 -10.91 -12.35 -12.18
C TYR A 42 -11.39 -13.33 -13.26
N GLY A 43 -12.67 -13.70 -13.23
CA GLY A 43 -13.16 -14.80 -14.05
C GLY A 43 -12.44 -16.10 -13.71
N ASP A 44 -11.88 -16.77 -14.70
CA ASP A 44 -11.11 -18.02 -14.51
C ASP A 44 -9.60 -17.78 -14.38
N GLU A 45 -9.13 -16.54 -14.61
CA GLU A 45 -7.73 -16.18 -14.52
C GLU A 45 -7.35 -15.84 -13.08
N ARG A 46 -6.17 -16.32 -12.67
CA ARG A 46 -5.57 -16.04 -11.36
C ARG A 46 -4.33 -15.18 -11.52
N PHE A 47 -4.14 -14.26 -10.58
CA PHE A 47 -3.05 -13.32 -10.55
C PHE A 47 -2.30 -13.36 -9.23
N ASP A 48 -0.98 -13.19 -9.33
CA ASP A 48 -0.12 -12.94 -8.19
C ASP A 48 -0.37 -11.54 -7.63
N VAL A 49 -0.33 -11.44 -6.30
CA VAL A 49 -0.53 -10.19 -5.57
C VAL A 49 0.76 -9.84 -4.85
N GLU A 50 1.31 -8.67 -5.12
CA GLU A 50 2.38 -8.09 -4.28
C GLU A 50 1.73 -7.42 -3.08
N THR A 51 2.19 -7.77 -1.88
CA THR A 51 1.72 -7.19 -0.61
C THR A 51 2.64 -6.08 -0.17
N HIS A 52 2.03 -5.02 0.35
CA HIS A 52 2.73 -3.95 1.00
C HIS A 52 2.09 -3.61 2.33
N ALA A 53 2.89 -3.12 3.26
CA ALA A 53 2.40 -2.63 4.53
C ALA A 53 3.09 -1.36 4.98
N ARG A 54 2.38 -0.61 5.82
CA ARG A 54 2.91 0.52 6.55
C ARG A 54 2.57 0.36 8.02
N LEU A 55 3.58 0.51 8.87
CA LEU A 55 3.47 0.46 10.31
C LEU A 55 3.30 1.87 10.88
N ALA A 56 2.70 1.95 12.07
CA ALA A 56 2.61 3.20 12.84
C ALA A 56 3.99 3.76 13.22
N THR A 57 5.03 2.91 13.22
CA THR A 57 6.42 3.27 13.52
C THR A 57 7.23 3.67 12.30
N ASP A 58 6.68 3.55 11.09
CA ASP A 58 7.39 3.92 9.87
C ASP A 58 7.45 5.45 9.73
N PRO A 59 8.54 5.99 9.16
CA PRO A 59 8.62 7.43 8.90
C PRO A 59 7.48 7.90 7.99
N PRO A 60 7.06 9.17 8.12
CA PRO A 60 6.10 9.73 7.17
C PRO A 60 6.68 9.68 5.75
N PRO A 61 5.85 9.40 4.72
CA PRO A 61 6.31 9.38 3.35
C PRO A 61 6.85 10.75 2.93
N ALA A 62 7.93 10.77 2.16
CA ALA A 62 8.56 11.98 1.64
C ALA A 62 7.77 12.56 0.45
N VAL A 63 6.49 12.87 0.67
CA VAL A 63 5.60 13.46 -0.33
C VAL A 63 5.16 14.85 0.13
N VAL A 64 5.17 15.81 -0.79
CA VAL A 64 4.63 17.14 -0.52
C VAL A 64 3.11 17.05 -0.51
N PRO A 65 2.43 17.44 0.58
CA PRO A 65 0.98 17.49 0.62
C PRO A 65 0.44 18.49 -0.41
N LEU A 66 -0.75 18.23 -0.93
CA LEU A 66 -1.41 19.18 -1.82
C LEU A 66 -1.77 20.46 -1.04
N PRO A 67 -1.76 21.64 -1.68
CA PRO A 67 -2.21 22.86 -1.03
C PRO A 67 -3.62 22.70 -0.45
N GLY A 68 -3.79 22.98 0.84
CA GLY A 68 -5.07 22.85 1.54
C GLY A 68 -5.40 21.46 2.10
N SER A 69 -4.58 20.43 1.85
CA SER A 69 -4.66 19.20 2.66
C SER A 69 -3.98 19.47 4.00
N VAL A 70 -4.76 19.63 5.07
CA VAL A 70 -4.23 19.67 6.43
C VAL A 70 -3.47 18.38 6.70
N GLY A 71 -2.18 18.51 7.01
CA GLY A 71 -1.38 17.42 7.54
C GLY A 71 -1.97 16.99 8.87
N ALA A 72 -2.23 15.69 9.00
CA ALA A 72 -2.47 15.07 10.29
C ALA A 72 -1.19 15.06 11.12
#